data_AF-A0A7J4VDI3-F1
#
_entry.id   AF-A0A7J4VDI3-F1
#
_cell.length_a   1.000
_cell.length_b   1.000
_cell.length_c   1.000
_cell.angle_alpha   90.00
_cell.angle_beta   90.00
_cell.angle_gamma   90.00
#
_symmetry.space_group_name_H-M   'P 1'
#
loop_
_entity.id
_entity.type
_entity.pdbx_description
1 polymer ?
#
loop_
_entity_poly.entity_id
_entity_poly.type
_entity_poly.pdbx_seq_one_letter_code
_entity_poly.pdbx_strand_id
1 'polypeptide(L)'
;MSTIKKFQITSIIFFCLCTLVHGQEIKKATEAILRSELGKAISLKEEKLVIPGIAKKKAEGAAKQKFSNDFIYVYTASEKGKVKGYGFLDNVYGKAMPITFLVIFDPKGNIISSSIVKYREPYGGEVADKDWNKQFKGKNSGSDYTVGKSIDAISGATISVNSVTKGIKKLAVLFHEII
;
A
#
# COMPACT_ATOMS: atom_id res chain seq x y z
N MET A 1 -22.17 -26.99 47.28
CA MET A 1 -23.03 -26.95 46.10
C MET A 1 -22.40 -26.00 45.08
N SER A 2 -21.68 -26.56 44.10
CA SER A 2 -20.88 -25.83 43.11
C SER A 2 -21.75 -25.41 41.93
N THR A 3 -21.70 -24.14 41.53
CA THR A 3 -22.26 -23.68 40.24
C THR A 3 -21.19 -22.86 39.54
N ILE A 4 -20.39 -23.52 38.69
CA ILE A 4 -19.46 -22.86 37.77
C ILE A 4 -20.30 -22.26 36.64
N LYS A 5 -20.30 -20.92 36.55
CA LYS A 5 -20.83 -20.19 35.40
C LYS A 5 -20.04 -20.61 34.14
N LYS A 6 -20.70 -21.26 33.18
CA LYS A 6 -20.18 -21.48 31.82
C LYS A 6 -19.97 -20.11 31.17
N PHE A 7 -18.72 -19.66 31.18
CA PHE A 7 -18.26 -18.45 30.52
C PHE A 7 -18.41 -18.63 29.00
N GLN A 8 -19.04 -17.66 28.32
CA GLN A 8 -19.21 -17.68 26.87
C GLN A 8 -17.85 -17.50 26.17
N ILE A 9 -17.18 -18.60 25.86
CA ILE A 9 -15.91 -18.62 25.13
C ILE A 9 -16.12 -18.53 23.60
N THR A 10 -17.36 -18.70 23.12
CA THR A 10 -17.68 -18.76 21.69
C THR A 10 -17.57 -17.42 20.94
N SER A 11 -17.73 -16.26 21.60
CA SER A 11 -17.70 -14.96 20.90
C SER A 11 -16.29 -14.42 20.62
N ILE A 12 -15.26 -14.83 21.35
CA ILE A 12 -13.88 -14.30 21.15
C ILE A 12 -13.17 -14.99 19.96
N ILE A 13 -13.50 -16.26 19.69
CA ILE A 13 -12.90 -17.03 18.59
C ILE A 13 -13.38 -16.53 17.22
N PHE A 14 -14.63 -16.05 17.11
CA PHE A 14 -15.21 -15.56 15.87
C PHE A 14 -14.61 -14.22 15.40
N PHE A 15 -14.29 -13.31 16.33
CA PHE A 15 -13.72 -12.00 15.99
C PHE A 15 -12.24 -12.09 15.56
N CYS A 16 -11.47 -13.02 16.15
CA CYS A 16 -10.07 -13.24 15.79
C CYS A 16 -9.91 -13.95 14.42
N LEU A 17 -10.86 -14.82 14.05
CA LEU A 17 -10.82 -15.52 12.76
C LEU A 17 -11.05 -14.56 11.58
N CYS A 18 -11.95 -13.58 11.73
CA CYS A 18 -12.23 -12.62 10.67
C CYS A 18 -11.02 -11.73 10.34
N THR A 19 -10.26 -11.23 11.33
CA THR A 19 -9.10 -10.35 11.05
C THR A 19 -7.97 -11.08 10.32
N LEU A 20 -7.76 -12.37 10.62
CA LEU A 20 -6.78 -13.22 9.94
C LEU A 20 -7.16 -13.48 8.48
N VAL A 21 -8.45 -13.75 8.21
CA VAL A 21 -8.95 -14.01 6.84
C VAL A 21 -8.78 -12.78 5.95
N HIS A 22 -9.11 -11.57 6.45
CA HIS A 22 -8.95 -10.33 5.68
C HIS A 22 -7.47 -9.99 5.41
N GLY A 23 -6.57 -10.30 6.35
CA GLY A 23 -5.13 -10.14 6.14
C GLY A 23 -4.59 -11.06 5.03
N GLN A 24 -5.10 -12.29 4.96
CA GLN A 24 -4.72 -13.22 3.88
C GLN A 24 -5.21 -12.79 2.50
N GLU A 25 -6.40 -12.18 2.39
CA GLU A 25 -6.92 -11.67 1.12
C GLU A 25 -5.99 -10.59 0.53
N ILE A 26 -5.63 -9.59 1.35
CA ILE A 26 -4.76 -8.48 0.94
C ILE A 26 -3.38 -9.00 0.55
N LYS A 27 -2.81 -9.92 1.32
CA LYS A 27 -1.52 -10.53 1.01
C LYS A 27 -1.56 -11.27 -0.33
N LYS A 28 -2.55 -12.14 -0.55
CA LYS A 28 -2.70 -12.88 -1.81
C LYS A 28 -2.87 -11.94 -3.01
N ALA A 29 -3.68 -10.89 -2.88
CA ALA A 29 -3.85 -9.89 -3.92
C ALA A 29 -2.54 -9.14 -4.21
N THR A 30 -1.79 -8.76 -3.17
CA THR A 30 -0.49 -8.10 -3.28
C THR A 30 0.53 -8.96 -4.02
N GLU A 31 0.66 -10.23 -3.64
CA GLU A 31 1.56 -11.19 -4.30
C GLU A 31 1.17 -11.45 -5.75
N ALA A 32 -0.13 -11.50 -6.06
CA ALA A 32 -0.62 -11.66 -7.42
C ALA A 32 -0.24 -10.47 -8.32
N ILE A 33 -0.38 -9.23 -7.81
CA ILE A 33 0.04 -8.02 -8.53
C ILE A 33 1.57 -8.06 -8.74
N LEU A 34 2.36 -8.35 -7.71
CA LEU A 34 3.82 -8.45 -7.83
C LEU A 34 4.26 -9.46 -8.90
N ARG A 35 3.63 -10.63 -8.96
CA ARG A 35 3.93 -11.66 -9.98
C ARG A 35 3.50 -11.25 -11.38
N SER A 36 2.41 -10.50 -11.51
CA SER A 36 1.97 -9.93 -12.78
C SER A 36 2.98 -8.91 -13.33
N GLU A 37 3.51 -8.06 -12.46
CA GLU A 37 4.32 -6.91 -12.84
C GLU A 37 5.83 -7.24 -12.95
N LEU A 38 6.34 -8.11 -12.08
CA LEU A 38 7.78 -8.43 -12.00
C LEU A 38 8.14 -9.83 -12.56
N GLY A 39 7.13 -10.64 -12.90
CA GLY A 39 7.29 -11.97 -13.47
C GLY A 39 6.83 -13.10 -12.53
N LYS A 40 6.31 -14.18 -13.10
CA LYS A 40 5.70 -15.28 -12.33
C LYS A 40 6.69 -16.07 -11.47
N ALA A 41 7.96 -16.16 -11.90
CA ALA A 41 8.99 -16.98 -11.27
C ALA A 41 9.74 -16.29 -10.10
N ILE A 42 9.34 -15.07 -9.72
CA ILE A 42 9.95 -14.37 -8.59
C ILE A 42 9.71 -15.11 -7.27
N SER A 43 10.72 -15.11 -6.40
CA SER A 43 10.55 -15.33 -4.97
C SER A 43 10.20 -14.01 -4.29
N LEU A 44 9.29 -14.06 -3.32
CA LEU A 44 8.83 -12.89 -2.57
C LEU A 44 9.21 -13.07 -1.09
N LYS A 45 9.95 -12.11 -0.54
CA LYS A 45 10.16 -11.98 0.90
C LYS A 45 9.34 -10.80 1.41
N GLU A 46 8.33 -11.08 2.22
CA GLU A 46 7.56 -10.06 2.93
C GLU A 46 8.26 -9.69 4.25
N GLU A 47 8.27 -8.40 4.57
CA GLU A 47 8.78 -7.86 5.82
C GLU A 47 7.86 -6.74 6.33
N LYS A 48 7.55 -6.76 7.63
CA LYS A 48 6.89 -5.65 8.30
C LYS A 48 7.96 -4.64 8.72
N LEU A 49 8.14 -3.60 7.92
CA LEU A 49 9.15 -2.57 8.17
C LEU A 49 8.60 -1.51 9.12
N VAL A 50 9.21 -1.37 10.29
CA VAL A 50 9.02 -0.19 11.15
C VAL A 50 9.75 0.99 10.52
N ILE A 51 9.03 2.07 10.24
CA ILE A 51 9.54 3.22 9.49
C ILE A 51 10.53 4.00 10.36
N PRO A 52 11.80 4.15 9.96
CA PRO A 52 12.76 4.96 10.72
C PRO A 52 12.28 6.40 10.88
N GLY A 53 12.39 6.97 12.09
CA GLY A 53 11.79 8.28 12.40
C GLY A 53 12.26 9.44 11.51
N ILE A 54 13.54 9.42 11.07
CA ILE A 54 14.09 10.42 10.15
C ILE A 54 13.45 10.28 8.75
N ALA A 55 13.43 9.05 8.21
CA ALA A 55 12.82 8.75 6.92
C ALA A 55 11.31 9.06 6.94
N LYS A 56 10.62 8.72 8.04
CA LYS A 56 9.21 9.03 8.26
C LYS A 56 8.95 10.53 8.14
N LYS A 57 9.68 11.37 8.89
CA LYS A 57 9.50 12.83 8.87
C LYS A 57 9.71 13.42 7.47
N LYS A 58 10.74 12.97 6.74
CA LYS A 58 11.01 13.43 5.37
C LYS A 58 9.90 13.04 4.40
N ALA A 59 9.48 11.78 4.41
CA ALA A 59 8.40 11.28 3.55
C ALA A 59 7.06 11.99 3.83
N GLU A 60 6.69 12.15 5.10
CA GLU A 60 5.46 12.85 5.49
C GLU A 60 5.50 14.33 5.12
N GLY A 61 6.63 15.01 5.33
CA GLY A 61 6.82 16.41 4.98
C GLY A 61 6.73 16.65 3.48
N ALA A 62 7.40 15.82 2.68
CA ALA A 62 7.40 15.91 1.22
C ALA A 62 6.00 15.65 0.62
N ALA A 63 5.27 14.67 1.16
CA ALA A 63 3.92 14.31 0.70
C ALA A 63 2.80 15.19 1.30
N LYS A 64 3.09 15.93 2.38
CA LYS A 64 2.08 16.62 3.20
C LYS A 64 0.96 15.66 3.64
N GLN A 65 1.34 14.45 4.04
CA GLN A 65 0.43 13.38 4.48
C GLN A 65 1.15 12.48 5.48
N LYS A 66 0.49 12.14 6.59
CA LYS A 66 1.04 11.21 7.61
C LYS A 66 0.89 9.75 7.18
N PHE A 67 1.73 8.88 7.74
CA PHE A 67 1.46 7.43 7.71
C PHE A 67 0.34 7.09 8.70
N SER A 68 -0.52 6.14 8.34
CA SER A 68 -1.56 5.64 9.24
C SER A 68 -1.00 4.79 10.38
N ASN A 69 0.16 4.17 10.18
CA ASN A 69 0.88 3.37 11.17
C ASN A 69 2.37 3.73 11.16
N ASP A 70 3.10 3.30 12.20
CA ASP A 70 4.56 3.43 12.25
C ASP A 70 5.29 2.34 11.44
N PHE A 71 4.55 1.54 10.67
CA PHE A 71 5.10 0.47 9.83
C PHE A 71 4.38 0.38 8.49
N ILE A 72 5.05 -0.20 7.51
CA ILE A 72 4.48 -0.65 6.23
C ILE A 72 4.87 -2.11 5.98
N TYR A 73 4.24 -2.75 4.99
CA TYR A 73 4.70 -4.05 4.50
C TYR A 73 5.54 -3.85 3.24
N VAL A 74 6.75 -4.39 3.25
CA VAL A 74 7.69 -4.35 2.14
C VAL A 74 7.88 -5.76 1.59
N TYR A 75 7.82 -5.89 0.28
CA TYR A 75 8.04 -7.13 -0.45
C TYR A 75 9.31 -6.98 -1.27
N THR A 76 10.32 -7.79 -1.01
CA THR A 76 11.50 -7.89 -1.89
C THR A 76 11.27 -9.02 -2.88
N ALA A 77 11.26 -8.68 -4.17
CA ALA A 77 11.10 -9.64 -5.25
C ALA A 77 12.44 -9.98 -5.88
N SER A 78 12.79 -11.27 -5.91
CA SER A 78 14.05 -11.74 -6.46
C SER A 78 13.85 -12.88 -7.45
N GLU A 79 14.69 -12.96 -8.47
CA GLU A 79 14.71 -14.06 -9.44
C GLU A 79 16.16 -14.50 -9.63
N LYS A 80 16.44 -15.80 -9.45
CA LYS A 80 17.80 -16.38 -9.57
C LYS A 80 18.85 -15.61 -8.74
N GLY A 81 18.48 -15.20 -7.52
CA GLY A 81 19.36 -14.47 -6.61
C GLY A 81 19.53 -12.98 -6.89
N LYS A 82 18.92 -12.43 -7.96
CA LYS A 82 18.96 -11.00 -8.27
C LYS A 82 17.65 -10.31 -7.88
N VAL A 83 17.73 -9.19 -7.18
CA VAL A 83 16.57 -8.36 -6.88
C VAL A 83 16.01 -7.76 -8.18
N LYS A 84 14.72 -7.98 -8.40
CA LYS A 84 13.96 -7.48 -9.56
C LYS A 84 13.21 -6.19 -9.23
N GLY A 85 12.81 -6.01 -7.98
CA GLY A 85 12.11 -4.82 -7.51
C GLY A 85 11.58 -4.99 -6.10
N TYR A 86 10.89 -3.95 -5.63
CA TYR A 86 10.33 -3.88 -4.29
C TYR A 86 8.87 -3.48 -4.34
N GLY A 87 8.00 -4.14 -3.58
CA GLY A 87 6.60 -3.74 -3.40
C GLY A 87 6.39 -3.10 -2.04
N PHE A 88 5.95 -1.84 -1.99
CA PHE A 88 5.61 -1.16 -0.74
C PHE A 88 4.09 -1.07 -0.63
N LEU A 89 3.54 -1.72 0.40
CA LEU A 89 2.10 -1.77 0.69
C LEU A 89 1.80 -0.88 1.90
N ASP A 90 0.95 0.13 1.71
CA ASP A 90 0.52 1.06 2.75
C ASP A 90 -0.99 1.30 2.69
N ASN A 91 -1.51 1.99 3.70
CA ASN A 91 -2.86 2.52 3.71
C ASN A 91 -2.85 4.05 3.69
N VAL A 92 -3.84 4.62 3.01
CA VAL A 92 -4.24 6.02 3.16
C VAL A 92 -5.70 6.11 3.59
N TYR A 93 -6.07 7.22 4.20
CA TYR A 93 -7.47 7.49 4.52
C TYR A 93 -8.23 7.90 3.25
N GLY A 94 -9.32 7.19 2.94
CA GLY A 94 -10.37 7.65 2.04
C GLY A 94 -11.27 8.67 2.73
N LYS A 95 -12.55 8.74 2.34
CA LYS A 95 -13.52 9.62 2.99
C LYS A 95 -13.84 9.20 4.43
N ALA A 96 -13.98 7.90 4.65
CA ALA A 96 -14.35 7.25 5.90
C ALA A 96 -13.57 5.95 6.14
N MET A 97 -13.16 5.25 5.08
CA MET A 97 -12.46 3.96 5.18
C MET A 97 -11.04 4.01 4.59
N PRO A 98 -10.12 3.14 5.06
CA PRO A 98 -8.78 3.06 4.49
C PRO A 98 -8.80 2.49 3.08
N ILE A 99 -7.93 3.05 2.24
CA ILE A 99 -7.59 2.55 0.90
C ILE A 99 -6.22 1.87 1.02
N THR A 100 -6.17 0.58 0.74
CA THR A 100 -4.91 -0.19 0.73
C THR A 100 -4.35 -0.15 -0.69
N PHE A 101 -3.11 0.29 -0.84
CA PHE A 101 -2.46 0.45 -2.15
C PHE A 101 -1.02 -0.07 -2.12
N LEU A 102 -0.57 -0.51 -3.29
CA LEU A 102 0.76 -1.06 -3.53
C LEU A 102 1.48 -0.16 -4.52
N VAL A 103 2.75 0.14 -4.24
CA VAL A 103 3.67 0.76 -5.21
C VAL A 103 4.84 -0.17 -5.44
N ILE A 104 5.12 -0.49 -6.70
CA ILE A 104 6.21 -1.36 -7.10
C ILE A 104 7.33 -0.48 -7.66
N PHE A 105 8.52 -0.62 -7.10
CA PHE A 105 9.71 0.11 -7.49
C PHE A 105 10.72 -0.83 -8.17
N ASP A 106 11.43 -0.30 -9.16
CA ASP A 106 12.68 -0.89 -9.61
C ASP A 106 13.78 -0.72 -8.54
N PRO A 107 14.93 -1.41 -8.66
CA PRO A 107 16.03 -1.24 -7.71
C PRO A 107 16.67 0.17 -7.68
N LYS A 108 16.26 1.08 -8.56
CA LYS A 108 16.72 2.47 -8.62
C LYS A 108 15.71 3.45 -8.02
N GLY A 109 14.55 2.97 -7.54
CA GLY A 109 13.49 3.79 -6.96
C GLY A 109 12.54 4.45 -7.97
N ASN A 110 12.55 4.01 -9.23
CA ASN A 110 11.50 4.41 -10.17
C ASN A 110 10.29 3.50 -10.04
N ILE A 111 9.10 4.07 -10.09
CA ILE A 111 7.85 3.33 -10.01
C ILE A 111 7.68 2.52 -11.30
N ILE A 112 7.59 1.19 -11.15
CA ILE A 112 7.20 0.26 -12.20
C ILE A 112 5.68 0.34 -12.40
N SER A 113 4.93 0.28 -11.30
CA SER A 113 3.47 0.39 -11.28
C SER A 113 2.94 0.73 -9.89
N SER A 114 1.71 1.23 -9.84
CA SER A 114 0.91 1.39 -8.63
C SER A 114 -0.44 0.72 -8.79
N SER A 115 -1.04 0.25 -7.71
CA SER A 115 -2.35 -0.41 -7.75
C SER A 115 -3.09 -0.28 -6.43
N ILE A 116 -4.41 -0.14 -6.50
CA ILE A 116 -5.28 -0.28 -5.33
C ILE A 116 -5.49 -1.76 -5.06
N VAL A 117 -5.08 -2.22 -3.88
CA VAL A 117 -5.21 -3.62 -3.45
C VAL A 117 -6.57 -3.87 -2.81
N LYS A 118 -7.06 -2.89 -2.02
CA LYS A 118 -8.40 -2.97 -1.42
C LYS A 118 -9.00 -1.58 -1.28
N TYR A 119 -10.15 -1.39 -1.93
CA TYR A 119 -11.02 -0.23 -1.76
C TYR A 119 -12.25 -0.64 -0.93
N ARG A 120 -12.70 0.22 -0.01
CA ARG A 120 -13.73 -0.12 0.99
C ARG A 120 -14.87 0.89 1.06
N GLU A 121 -14.94 1.81 0.11
CA GLU A 121 -15.98 2.85 0.06
C GLU A 121 -16.91 2.60 -1.12
N PRO A 122 -18.17 3.08 -1.06
CA PRO A 122 -19.12 2.93 -2.16
C PRO A 122 -18.83 3.85 -3.36
N TYR A 123 -18.12 4.96 -3.16
CA TYR A 123 -17.84 5.97 -4.19
C TYR A 123 -16.39 6.42 -4.11
N GLY A 124 -15.77 6.78 -5.23
CA GLY A 124 -14.37 7.20 -5.30
C GLY A 124 -13.39 6.07 -5.65
N GLY A 125 -13.92 4.89 -6.00
CA GLY A 125 -13.16 3.69 -6.35
C GLY A 125 -12.45 3.77 -7.71
N GLU A 126 -12.69 4.82 -8.48
CA GLU A 126 -12.09 5.08 -9.78
C GLU A 126 -10.57 5.18 -9.72
N VAL A 127 -9.98 5.47 -8.55
CA VAL A 127 -8.52 5.38 -8.34
C VAL A 127 -7.96 3.96 -8.49
N ALA A 128 -8.82 2.93 -8.49
CA ALA A 128 -8.44 1.55 -8.81
C ALA A 128 -8.34 1.28 -10.31
N ASP A 129 -8.74 2.23 -11.15
CA ASP A 129 -8.62 2.12 -12.60
C ASP A 129 -7.15 1.99 -13.03
N LYS A 130 -6.88 1.05 -13.94
CA LYS A 130 -5.52 0.77 -14.39
C LYS A 130 -4.97 1.90 -15.25
N ASP A 131 -5.80 2.57 -16.05
CA ASP A 131 -5.36 3.65 -16.92
C ASP A 131 -4.98 4.88 -16.12
N TRP A 132 -5.77 5.23 -15.10
CA TRP A 132 -5.39 6.29 -14.15
C TRP A 132 -4.08 5.95 -13.44
N ASN A 133 -3.81 4.70 -13.06
CA ASN A 133 -2.55 4.35 -12.40
C ASN A 133 -1.31 4.39 -13.32
N LYS A 134 -1.45 4.33 -14.65
CA LYS A 134 -0.30 4.34 -15.58
C LYS A 134 0.55 5.62 -15.47
N GLN A 135 -0.05 6.74 -15.09
CA GLN A 135 0.65 8.03 -14.97
C GLN A 135 1.76 8.04 -13.92
N PHE A 136 1.75 7.10 -12.96
CA PHE A 136 2.80 7.01 -11.94
C PHE A 136 4.05 6.28 -12.43
N LYS A 137 3.97 5.52 -13.53
CA LYS A 137 5.08 4.76 -14.08
C LYS A 137 6.25 5.69 -14.45
N GLY A 138 7.45 5.32 -14.01
CA GLY A 138 8.68 6.08 -14.21
C GLY A 138 8.89 7.25 -13.25
N LYS A 139 7.88 7.64 -12.45
CA LYS A 139 8.06 8.65 -11.41
C LYS A 139 8.89 8.10 -10.25
N ASN A 140 9.53 8.99 -9.50
CA ASN A 140 10.36 8.68 -8.33
C ASN A 140 10.21 9.77 -7.26
N SER A 141 11.07 9.77 -6.23
CA SER A 141 11.03 10.72 -5.10
C SER A 141 11.12 12.20 -5.53
N GLY A 142 11.79 12.50 -6.65
CA GLY A 142 11.96 13.86 -7.18
C GLY A 142 10.90 14.31 -8.18
N SER A 143 9.93 13.45 -8.51
CA SER A 143 8.89 13.75 -9.50
C SER A 143 7.79 14.66 -8.95
N ASP A 144 7.07 15.34 -9.84
CA ASP A 144 5.86 16.09 -9.49
C ASP A 144 4.62 15.16 -9.46
N TYR A 145 3.87 15.27 -8.37
CA TYR A 145 2.64 14.51 -8.07
C TYR A 145 1.45 15.45 -7.84
N THR A 146 1.51 16.69 -8.33
CA THR A 146 0.43 17.66 -8.16
C THR A 146 -0.80 17.26 -8.97
N VAL A 147 -1.90 16.92 -8.28
CA VAL A 147 -3.19 16.60 -8.89
C VAL A 147 -3.73 17.82 -9.64
N GLY A 148 -4.27 17.61 -10.85
CA GLY A 148 -4.73 18.66 -11.76
C GLY A 148 -3.60 19.33 -12.55
N LYS A 149 -2.35 18.90 -12.38
CA LYS A 149 -1.20 19.40 -13.13
C LYS A 149 -0.37 18.25 -13.72
N SER A 150 0.23 17.46 -12.84
CA SER A 150 1.13 16.36 -13.19
C SER A 150 0.49 14.99 -12.97
N ILE A 151 -0.69 14.97 -12.35
CA ILE A 151 -1.54 13.81 -12.10
C ILE A 151 -2.98 14.19 -12.43
N ASP A 152 -3.68 13.37 -13.20
CA ASP A 152 -5.06 13.62 -13.59
C ASP A 152 -6.02 13.55 -12.39
N ALA A 153 -6.94 14.50 -12.33
CA ALA A 153 -8.04 14.47 -11.37
C ALA A 153 -9.12 13.49 -11.85
N ILE A 154 -9.91 12.96 -10.91
CA ILE A 154 -11.10 12.16 -11.22
C ILE A 154 -12.31 12.87 -10.61
N SER A 155 -13.30 13.17 -11.44
CA SER A 155 -14.56 13.79 -11.00
C SER A 155 -15.26 12.89 -9.97
N GLY A 156 -15.75 13.48 -8.89
CA GLY A 156 -16.43 12.74 -7.80
C GLY A 156 -15.51 11.95 -6.86
N ALA A 157 -14.22 11.80 -7.17
CA ALA A 157 -13.25 11.04 -6.37
C ALA A 157 -12.12 11.90 -5.79
N THR A 158 -12.33 13.21 -5.63
CA THR A 158 -11.30 14.19 -5.23
C THR A 158 -10.52 13.78 -3.97
N ILE A 159 -11.21 13.25 -2.94
CA ILE A 159 -10.56 12.81 -1.70
C ILE A 159 -9.64 11.62 -1.99
N SER A 160 -10.15 10.57 -2.64
CA SER A 160 -9.38 9.37 -2.95
C SER A 160 -8.19 9.67 -3.85
N VAL A 161 -8.37 10.48 -4.91
CA VAL A 161 -7.30 10.90 -5.83
C VAL A 161 -6.17 11.60 -5.07
N ASN A 162 -6.51 12.58 -4.22
CA ASN A 162 -5.50 13.30 -3.45
C ASN A 162 -4.81 12.40 -2.43
N SER A 163 -5.57 11.56 -1.71
CA SER A 163 -5.04 10.66 -0.70
C SER A 163 -4.08 9.63 -1.29
N VAL A 164 -4.47 8.96 -2.37
CA VAL A 164 -3.64 7.94 -3.04
C VAL A 164 -2.41 8.59 -3.67
N THR A 165 -2.57 9.72 -4.38
CA THR A 165 -1.44 10.41 -5.02
C THR A 165 -0.38 10.84 -4.00
N LYS A 166 -0.81 11.42 -2.87
CA LYS A 166 0.10 11.75 -1.77
C LYS A 166 0.73 10.50 -1.16
N GLY A 167 -0.04 9.42 -1.01
CA GLY A 167 0.46 8.14 -0.53
C GLY A 167 1.56 7.57 -1.42
N ILE A 168 1.38 7.62 -2.74
CA ILE A 168 2.39 7.16 -3.71
C ILE A 168 3.66 8.02 -3.61
N LYS A 169 3.52 9.36 -3.57
CA LYS A 169 4.67 10.26 -3.36
C LYS A 169 5.39 9.95 -2.04
N LYS A 170 4.63 9.74 -0.96
CA LYS A 170 5.14 9.40 0.37
C LYS A 170 5.97 8.12 0.33
N LEU A 171 5.50 7.08 -0.35
CA LEU A 171 6.24 5.83 -0.51
C LEU A 171 7.46 5.98 -1.42
N ALA A 172 7.40 6.80 -2.48
CA ALA A 172 8.56 7.07 -3.34
C ALA A 172 9.68 7.79 -2.58
N VAL A 173 9.34 8.77 -1.74
CA VAL A 173 10.32 9.43 -0.87
C VAL A 173 10.83 8.47 0.20
N LEU A 174 9.95 7.66 0.81
CA LEU A 174 10.37 6.67 1.79
C LEU A 174 11.39 5.68 1.19
N PHE A 175 11.13 5.17 -0.01
CA PHE A 175 12.04 4.27 -0.72
C PHE A 175 13.44 4.87 -0.81
N HIS A 176 13.55 6.12 -1.28
CA HIS A 176 14.83 6.82 -1.43
C HIS A 176 15.61 6.99 -0.11
N GLU A 177 14.91 6.97 1.03
CA GLU A 177 15.52 7.15 2.34
C GLU A 177 15.97 5.85 3.00
N ILE A 178 15.52 4.68 2.52
CA ILE A 178 15.74 3.40 3.20
C ILE A 178 16.35 2.29 2.33
N ILE A 179 16.31 2.43 1.01
CA ILE A 179 16.91 1.50 0.03
C ILE A 179 18.05 2.23 -0.69
#